data_AF-A0A8I1UN60-F1
#
_entry.id   AF-A0A8I1UN60-F1
#
_cell.length_a   1.000
_cell.length_b   1.000
_cell.length_c   1.000
_cell.angle_alpha   90.00
_cell.angle_beta   90.00
_cell.angle_gamma   90.00
#
_symmetry.space_group_name_H-M   'P 1'
#
loop_
_entity.id
_entity.type
_entity.pdbx_description
1 polymer ?
#
loop_
_entity_poly.entity_id
_entity_poly.type
_entity_poly.pdbx_seq_one_letter_code
_entity_poly.pdbx_strand_id
1 'polypeptide(L)'
;MRKTVFAAAALAATLGLAACGHDPGDRALSGAALGAGAGAAIGAATGTAATGAAIGAGVGALAGYATTPRDREYRERYRDRYGRDYPRECDYGANYWDRHGGPRAYRDLCG
;
A
#
# COMPACT_ATOMS: atom_id res chain seq x y z
N MET A 1 3.84 33.97 -11.01
CA MET A 1 5.02 33.08 -10.88
C MET A 1 5.23 32.56 -9.45
N ARG A 2 5.30 33.40 -8.40
CA ARG A 2 5.46 32.90 -7.01
C ARG A 2 4.28 32.02 -6.55
N LYS A 3 3.04 32.44 -6.83
CA LYS A 3 1.81 31.71 -6.47
C LYS A 3 1.70 30.33 -7.16
N THR A 4 2.18 30.21 -8.40
CA THR A 4 2.16 28.93 -9.15
C THR A 4 3.22 27.96 -8.65
N VAL A 5 4.38 28.46 -8.20
CA VAL A 5 5.41 27.64 -7.55
C VAL A 5 4.94 27.12 -6.19
N PHE A 6 4.29 27.96 -5.38
CA PHE A 6 3.68 27.51 -4.11
C PHE A 6 2.59 26.46 -4.32
N ALA A 7 1.74 26.62 -5.33
CA ALA A 7 0.70 25.65 -5.66
C ALA A 7 1.30 24.30 -6.13
N ALA A 8 2.33 24.33 -6.99
CA ALA A 8 3.02 23.13 -7.44
C ALA A 8 3.75 22.40 -6.29
N ALA A 9 4.38 23.15 -5.39
CA ALA A 9 5.05 22.58 -4.21
C ALA A 9 4.04 21.97 -3.22
N ALA A 10 2.89 22.62 -3.01
CA ALA A 10 1.81 22.08 -2.19
C ALA A 10 1.22 20.79 -2.81
N LEU A 11 1.06 20.76 -4.13
CA LEU A 11 0.60 19.57 -4.86
C LEU A 11 1.62 18.43 -4.73
N ALA A 12 2.90 18.70 -4.94
CA ALA A 12 3.96 17.71 -4.77
C ALA A 12 4.02 17.17 -3.34
N ALA A 13 3.80 18.02 -2.33
CA ALA A 13 3.75 17.62 -0.93
C ALA A 13 2.53 16.71 -0.62
N THR A 14 1.35 17.02 -1.14
CA THR A 14 0.15 16.19 -0.93
C THR A 14 0.22 14.86 -1.68
N LEU A 15 0.78 14.84 -2.89
CA LEU A 15 1.04 13.60 -3.63
C LEU A 15 2.15 12.77 -2.97
N GLY A 16 3.17 13.42 -2.39
CA GLY A 16 4.19 12.74 -1.59
C GLY A 16 3.63 12.11 -0.31
N LEU A 17 2.65 12.75 0.33
CA LEU A 17 1.91 12.17 1.45
C LEU A 17 1.06 10.97 1.03
N ALA A 18 0.39 11.03 -0.14
CA ALA A 18 -0.36 9.90 -0.69
C ALA A 18 0.54 8.74 -1.11
N ALA A 19 1.77 9.04 -1.56
CA ALA A 19 2.78 8.04 -1.86
C ALA A 19 3.38 7.38 -0.60
N CYS A 20 3.10 7.90 0.61
CA CYS A 20 3.54 7.33 1.88
C CYS A 20 2.74 6.10 2.32
N GLY A 21 1.90 5.54 1.44
CA GLY A 21 1.38 4.17 1.59
C GLY A 21 2.54 3.23 1.90
N HIS A 22 2.42 2.46 2.96
CA HIS A 22 3.55 1.66 3.46
C HIS A 22 3.58 0.25 2.86
N ASP A 23 2.53 -0.10 2.13
CA ASP A 23 2.30 -1.42 1.59
C ASP A 23 2.75 -1.48 0.11
N PRO A 24 3.24 -2.64 -0.37
CA PRO A 24 3.83 -2.76 -1.70
C PRO A 24 2.84 -2.40 -2.82
N GLY A 25 1.56 -2.73 -2.62
CA GLY A 25 0.48 -2.40 -3.53
C GLY A 25 0.23 -0.89 -3.63
N ASP A 26 0.18 -0.20 -2.49
CA ASP A 26 -0.04 1.25 -2.46
C ASP A 26 1.15 2.02 -3.06
N ARG A 27 2.37 1.56 -2.79
CA ARG A 27 3.60 2.13 -3.38
C ARG A 27 3.63 1.92 -4.89
N ALA A 28 3.29 0.72 -5.35
CA ALA A 28 3.18 0.43 -6.77
C ALA A 28 2.06 1.25 -7.43
N LEU A 29 0.89 1.35 -6.82
CA LEU A 29 -0.26 2.07 -7.37
C LEU A 29 0.00 3.59 -7.42
N SER A 30 0.55 4.16 -6.35
CA SER A 30 0.92 5.58 -6.30
C SER A 30 2.06 5.90 -7.27
N GLY A 31 3.09 5.05 -7.33
CA GLY A 31 4.17 5.15 -8.32
C GLY A 31 3.64 5.07 -9.76
N ALA A 32 2.70 4.16 -10.02
CA ALA A 32 2.05 4.02 -11.33
C ALA A 32 1.24 5.26 -11.70
N ALA A 33 0.43 5.78 -10.79
CA ALA A 33 -0.39 6.96 -11.04
C ALA A 33 0.47 8.20 -11.31
N LEU A 34 1.52 8.41 -10.51
CA LEU A 34 2.47 9.50 -10.68
C LEU A 34 3.23 9.38 -12.01
N GLY A 35 3.77 8.19 -12.29
CA GLY A 35 4.48 7.89 -13.53
C GLY A 35 3.58 8.05 -14.75
N ALA A 36 2.31 7.63 -14.67
CA ALA A 36 1.33 7.81 -15.73
C ALA A 36 1.07 9.28 -16.01
N GLY A 37 0.84 10.09 -14.98
CA GLY A 37 0.58 11.53 -15.14
C GLY A 37 1.78 12.26 -15.75
N ALA A 38 2.99 11.99 -15.26
CA ALA A 38 4.22 12.57 -15.79
C ALA A 38 4.50 12.10 -17.23
N GLY A 39 4.37 10.79 -17.48
CA GLY A 39 4.57 10.19 -18.79
C GLY A 39 3.54 10.64 -19.83
N ALA A 40 2.29 10.86 -19.41
CA ALA A 40 1.25 11.44 -20.25
C ALA A 40 1.58 12.89 -20.62
N ALA A 41 2.03 13.69 -19.66
CA ALA A 41 2.39 15.10 -19.91
C ALA A 41 3.55 15.22 -20.89
N ILE A 42 4.59 14.39 -20.74
CA ILE A 42 5.74 14.37 -21.66
C ILE A 42 5.32 13.80 -23.02
N GLY A 43 4.60 12.67 -23.04
CA GLY A 43 4.14 12.03 -24.27
C GLY A 43 3.15 12.90 -25.05
N ALA A 44 2.37 13.75 -24.38
CA ALA A 44 1.49 14.70 -25.05
C ALA A 44 2.26 15.72 -25.90
N ALA A 45 3.47 16.11 -25.49
CA ALA A 45 4.31 17.00 -26.29
C ALA A 45 4.79 16.35 -27.60
N THR A 46 4.88 15.02 -27.67
CA THR A 46 5.32 14.26 -28.84
C THR A 46 4.19 13.55 -29.58
N GLY A 47 2.91 13.78 -29.19
CA GLY A 47 1.74 13.12 -29.78
C GLY A 47 1.53 11.67 -29.32
N THR A 48 2.28 11.20 -28.32
CA THR A 48 2.26 9.83 -27.80
C THR A 48 1.84 9.81 -26.32
N ALA A 49 0.81 10.58 -25.95
CA ALA A 49 0.37 10.72 -24.56
C ALA A 49 -0.01 9.38 -23.91
N ALA A 50 -0.79 8.55 -24.60
CA ALA A 50 -1.22 7.24 -24.08
C ALA A 50 -0.02 6.29 -23.89
N THR A 51 0.90 6.26 -24.84
CA THR A 51 2.11 5.44 -24.76
C THR A 51 3.03 5.92 -23.64
N GLY A 52 3.23 7.23 -23.52
CA GLY A 52 4.01 7.82 -22.44
C GLY A 52 3.39 7.55 -21.07
N ALA A 53 2.05 7.63 -20.95
CA ALA A 53 1.32 7.28 -19.74
C ALA A 53 1.49 5.79 -19.37
N ALA A 54 1.37 4.88 -20.35
CA ALA A 54 1.52 3.45 -20.11
C ALA A 54 2.94 3.08 -19.68
N ILE A 55 3.96 3.63 -20.33
CA ILE A 55 5.37 3.41 -19.97
C ILE A 55 5.65 3.99 -18.59
N GLY A 56 5.23 5.23 -18.35
CA GLY A 56 5.40 5.89 -17.06
C GLY A 56 4.71 5.15 -15.93
N ALA A 57 3.49 4.62 -16.16
CA ALA A 57 2.77 3.80 -15.20
C ALA A 57 3.53 2.52 -14.86
N GLY A 58 4.03 1.79 -15.87
CA GLY A 58 4.77 0.55 -15.66
C GLY A 58 6.07 0.76 -14.89
N VAL A 59 6.87 1.75 -15.30
CA VAL A 59 8.14 2.06 -14.61
C VAL A 59 7.88 2.57 -13.19
N GLY A 60 6.89 3.45 -13.02
CA GLY A 60 6.52 3.99 -11.72
C GLY A 60 6.00 2.91 -10.76
N ALA A 61 5.23 1.94 -11.26
CA ALA A 61 4.74 0.81 -10.47
C ALA A 61 5.89 -0.06 -9.96
N LEU A 62 6.82 -0.43 -10.86
CA LEU A 62 7.96 -1.27 -10.52
C LEU A 62 8.90 -0.57 -9.53
N ALA A 63 9.18 0.71 -9.74
CA ALA A 63 9.99 1.51 -8.82
C ALA A 63 9.31 1.64 -7.45
N GLY A 64 8.00 1.87 -7.41
CA GLY A 64 7.22 1.92 -6.18
C GLY A 64 7.27 0.59 -5.42
N TYR A 65 7.03 -0.53 -6.11
CA TYR A 65 7.14 -1.86 -5.52
C TYR A 65 8.54 -2.14 -4.98
N ALA A 66 9.58 -1.87 -5.77
CA ALA A 66 10.97 -2.15 -5.41
C ALA A 66 11.50 -1.31 -4.23
N THR A 67 10.90 -0.15 -3.97
CA THR A 67 11.27 0.74 -2.84
C THR A 67 10.48 0.45 -1.56
N THR A 68 9.63 -0.58 -1.56
CA THR A 68 8.84 -0.96 -0.39
C THR A 68 9.74 -1.60 0.69
N PRO A 69 9.59 -1.25 1.97
CA PRO A 69 10.32 -1.90 3.06
C PRO A 69 9.97 -3.40 3.18
N ARG A 70 11.01 -4.25 3.20
CA ARG A 70 10.88 -5.73 3.17
C ARG A 70 10.23 -6.31 4.42
N ASP A 71 10.37 -5.61 5.55
CA ASP A 71 9.85 -5.98 6.86
C ASP A 71 8.32 -5.99 6.92
N ARG A 72 7.64 -5.24 6.05
CA ARG A 72 6.17 -5.30 5.89
C ARG A 72 5.69 -6.40 4.97
N GLU A 73 6.36 -6.66 3.85
CA GLU A 73 6.03 -7.80 2.99
C GLU A 73 6.14 -9.11 3.76
N TYR A 74 7.12 -9.23 4.65
CA TYR A 74 7.22 -10.35 5.57
C TYR A 74 6.03 -10.41 6.54
N ARG A 75 5.62 -9.27 7.13
CA ARG A 75 4.52 -9.21 8.10
C ARG A 75 3.15 -9.46 7.46
N GLU A 76 2.87 -8.93 6.27
CA GLU A 76 1.62 -9.22 5.53
C GLU A 76 1.58 -10.65 5.05
N ARG A 77 2.69 -11.17 4.49
CA ARG A 77 2.76 -12.59 4.11
C ARG A 77 2.64 -13.52 5.31
N TYR A 78 3.17 -13.11 6.47
CA TYR A 78 2.98 -13.80 7.73
C TYR A 78 1.51 -13.72 8.18
N ARG A 79 0.86 -12.54 8.11
CA ARG A 79 -0.53 -12.34 8.51
C ARG A 79 -1.53 -13.06 7.61
N ASP A 80 -1.31 -13.13 6.30
CA ASP A 80 -2.16 -13.88 5.38
C ASP A 80 -2.01 -15.39 5.55
N ARG A 81 -0.78 -15.86 5.80
CA ARG A 81 -0.50 -17.28 5.97
C ARG A 81 -0.88 -17.78 7.37
N TYR A 82 -0.61 -17.02 8.42
CA TYR A 82 -0.97 -17.39 9.80
C TYR A 82 -2.37 -16.93 10.21
N GLY A 83 -2.92 -15.86 9.65
CA GLY A 83 -4.29 -15.40 9.94
C GLY A 83 -5.39 -16.29 9.35
N ARG A 84 -5.02 -17.23 8.47
CA ARG A 84 -5.92 -18.27 7.97
C ARG A 84 -5.85 -19.58 8.78
N ASP A 85 -4.75 -19.81 9.48
CA ASP A 85 -4.50 -21.01 10.30
C ASP A 85 -4.70 -20.79 11.81
N TYR A 86 -4.78 -19.54 12.29
CA TYR A 86 -5.18 -19.24 13.67
C TYR A 86 -6.68 -18.91 13.76
N PRO A 87 -7.46 -19.63 14.60
CA PRO A 87 -8.82 -19.22 14.92
C PRO A 87 -8.79 -17.79 15.49
N ARG A 88 -9.56 -16.88 14.88
CA ARG A 88 -9.60 -15.47 15.32
C ARG A 88 -10.12 -15.33 16.75
N GLU A 89 -10.77 -16.35 17.29
CA GLU A 89 -11.16 -16.49 18.69
C GLU A 89 -9.96 -16.40 19.67
N CYS A 90 -8.78 -16.91 19.28
CA CYS A 90 -7.62 -16.98 20.17
C CYS A 90 -6.91 -15.62 20.36
N ASP A 91 -7.15 -14.68 19.45
CA ASP A 91 -6.55 -13.33 19.44
C ASP A 91 -7.27 -12.38 20.43
N TYR A 92 -8.52 -12.69 20.80
CA TYR A 92 -9.34 -11.90 21.73
C TYR A 92 -9.09 -12.25 23.21
N GLY A 93 -7.86 -12.58 23.58
CA GLY A 93 -7.40 -13.18 24.85
C GLY A 93 -7.82 -12.54 26.19
N ALA A 94 -8.75 -11.59 26.23
CA ALA A 94 -9.49 -11.15 27.42
C ALA A 94 -11.02 -11.15 27.19
N ASN A 95 -11.49 -10.68 26.03
CA ASN A 95 -12.92 -10.53 25.71
C ASN A 95 -13.61 -11.87 25.37
N TYR A 96 -12.83 -12.88 24.98
CA TYR A 96 -13.33 -14.22 24.67
C TYR A 96 -13.80 -14.97 25.93
N TRP A 97 -13.07 -14.78 27.04
CA TRP A 97 -13.30 -15.46 28.32
C TRP A 97 -14.71 -15.22 28.87
N ASP A 98 -15.21 -13.99 28.74
CA ASP A 98 -16.52 -13.58 29.23
C ASP A 98 -17.68 -14.14 28.39
N ARG A 99 -17.45 -14.42 27.10
CA ARG A 99 -18.51 -14.81 26.15
C ARG A 99 -18.60 -16.33 25.93
N HIS A 100 -17.53 -17.08 26.16
CA HIS A 100 -17.42 -18.50 25.74
C HIS A 100 -16.97 -19.50 26.80
N GLY A 101 -17.23 -19.24 28.09
CA GLY A 101 -17.23 -20.32 29.09
C GLY A 101 -15.88 -20.66 29.72
N GLY A 102 -14.93 -19.72 29.70
CA GLY A 102 -13.73 -19.77 30.53
C GLY A 102 -12.60 -20.67 30.03
N PRO A 103 -11.61 -20.98 30.91
CA PRO A 103 -10.29 -21.50 30.52
C PRO A 103 -10.24 -22.80 29.75
N ARG A 104 -11.24 -23.67 29.91
CA ARG A 104 -11.24 -24.98 29.26
C ARG A 104 -11.54 -24.84 27.76
N ALA A 105 -12.51 -24.00 27.41
CA ALA A 105 -12.90 -23.77 26.02
C ALA A 105 -11.75 -23.18 25.18
N TYR A 106 -10.98 -22.26 25.77
CA TYR A 106 -9.80 -21.69 25.10
C TYR A 106 -8.73 -22.75 24.81
N ARG A 107 -8.46 -23.65 25.76
CA ARG A 107 -7.42 -24.67 25.63
C ARG A 107 -7.76 -25.74 24.59
N ASP A 108 -9.03 -26.09 24.45
CA ASP A 108 -9.46 -27.12 23.48
C ASP A 108 -9.54 -26.58 22.03
N LEU A 109 -9.66 -25.25 21.85
CA LEU A 109 -9.73 -24.59 20.54
C LEU A 109 -8.38 -24.04 20.05
N CYS A 110 -7.53 -23.58 20.97
CA CYS A 110 -6.28 -22.88 20.68
C CYS A 110 -5.03 -23.68 21.09
N GLY A 111 -5.20 -24.93 21.51
CA GLY A 111 -4.15 -25.85 21.97
C GLY A 111 -3.76 -26.88 20.93
#